data_AF-A0A0N0UZ55-F1
#
_entry.id   AF-A0A0N0UZ55-F1
#
_cell.length_a   1.000
_cell.length_b   1.000
_cell.length_c   1.000
_cell.angle_alpha   90.00
_cell.angle_beta   90.00
_cell.angle_gamma   90.00
#
_symmetry.space_group_name_H-M   'P 1'
#
loop_
_entity.id
_entity.type
_entity.pdbx_description
1 polymer ?
#
loop_
_entity_poly.entity_id
_entity_poly.type
_entity_poly.pdbx_seq_one_letter_code
_entity_poly.pdbx_strand_id
1 'polypeptide(L)'
;MSKQNENNKTLSKQLIKYSMAASSTLLLCSQAAATPQYSGLKNETISQSMFQVDIDGNSVIDFDIIETFNPNNSNQGIIAINANGSNFNNLIKGQSAGSGNVPPRFTVGQQIGPANSFAAGKYLAFKDFNSSTGGEFLGQRGFLGVRFKIDDNEHYGWIHFEGGNPPTYGKVIDWGYEDQPNTAILAGAPKYKKTTATVPTLNEWGILILMALILEEGLRRMKRKKDQVPQLS
;
A
#
# COMPACT_ATOMS: atom_id res chain seq x y z
N MET A 1 46.05 -26.19 29.45
CA MET A 1 44.67 -25.68 29.65
C MET A 1 44.49 -24.21 29.18
N SER A 2 45.28 -23.68 28.21
CA SER A 2 45.20 -22.25 27.83
C SER A 2 44.67 -21.95 26.41
N LYS A 3 44.70 -22.90 25.46
CA LYS A 3 44.27 -22.64 24.05
C LYS A 3 42.76 -22.43 23.86
N GLN A 4 41.94 -23.03 24.73
CA GLN A 4 40.48 -22.96 24.61
C GLN A 4 39.92 -21.60 25.02
N ASN A 5 40.63 -20.88 25.90
CA ASN A 5 40.21 -19.58 26.41
C ASN A 5 40.54 -18.42 25.47
N GLU A 6 41.56 -18.59 24.61
CA GLU A 6 41.92 -17.63 23.57
C GLU A 6 40.94 -17.67 22.40
N ASN A 7 40.55 -18.88 21.95
CA ASN A 7 39.57 -19.05 20.87
C ASN A 7 38.21 -18.42 21.19
N ASN A 8 37.76 -18.53 22.44
CA ASN A 8 36.50 -17.92 22.90
C ASN A 8 36.57 -16.39 22.93
N LYS A 9 37.74 -15.81 23.22
CA LYS A 9 37.95 -14.35 23.18
C LYS A 9 38.03 -13.81 21.75
N THR A 10 38.54 -14.60 20.79
CA THR A 10 38.54 -14.20 19.37
C THR A 10 37.15 -14.32 18.74
N LEU A 11 36.38 -15.36 19.10
CA LEU A 11 35.00 -15.55 18.63
C LEU A 11 34.06 -14.44 19.12
N SER A 12 34.16 -14.03 20.40
CA SER A 12 33.37 -12.92 20.93
C SER A 12 33.73 -11.58 20.31
N LYS A 13 35.02 -11.31 20.06
CA LYS A 13 35.46 -10.10 19.34
C LYS A 13 34.98 -10.05 17.89
N GLN A 14 34.88 -11.20 17.21
CA GLN A 14 34.32 -11.26 15.86
C GLN A 14 32.80 -11.05 15.89
N LEU A 15 32.07 -11.68 16.81
CA LEU A 15 30.62 -11.50 16.98
C LEU A 15 30.23 -10.04 17.29
N ILE A 16 31.04 -9.31 18.06
CA ILE A 16 30.83 -7.88 18.34
C ILE A 16 31.10 -7.01 17.10
N LYS A 17 32.07 -7.38 16.24
CA LYS A 17 32.29 -6.67 14.96
C LYS A 17 31.14 -6.88 13.97
N TYR A 18 30.54 -8.07 13.94
CA TYR A 18 29.39 -8.37 13.08
C TYR A 18 28.08 -7.75 13.58
N SER A 19 27.88 -7.61 14.91
CA SER A 19 26.70 -6.92 15.45
C SER A 19 26.74 -5.40 15.25
N MET A 20 27.94 -4.80 15.19
CA MET A 20 28.08 -3.38 14.88
C MET A 20 27.97 -3.08 13.36
N ALA A 21 28.35 -4.01 12.48
CA ALA A 21 28.18 -3.85 11.03
C ALA A 21 26.72 -4.05 10.57
N ALA A 22 25.93 -4.88 11.26
CA ALA A 22 24.50 -5.04 10.98
C ALA A 22 23.64 -3.90 11.56
N SER A 23 24.11 -3.22 12.62
CA SER A 23 23.41 -2.08 13.23
C SER A 23 23.86 -0.70 12.71
N SER A 24 24.96 -0.59 11.96
CA SER A 24 25.45 0.71 11.46
C SER A 24 24.93 1.08 10.06
N THR A 25 24.27 0.18 9.33
CA THR A 25 23.60 0.48 8.06
C THR A 25 22.12 0.90 8.19
N LEU A 26 21.58 0.99 9.42
CA LEU A 26 20.21 1.44 9.68
C LEU A 26 20.12 2.72 10.54
N LEU A 27 21.25 3.34 10.90
CA LEU A 27 21.31 4.53 11.77
C LEU A 27 21.66 5.84 11.05
N LEU A 28 21.34 5.94 9.77
CA LEU A 28 21.18 7.21 9.05
C LEU A 28 19.76 7.10 8.45
N CYS A 29 18.66 7.57 9.03
CA CYS A 29 18.40 8.70 9.89
C CYS A 29 17.10 8.34 10.65
N SER A 30 17.06 8.46 11.98
CA SER A 30 15.77 8.55 12.67
C SER A 30 15.21 9.96 12.44
N GLN A 31 14.78 10.25 11.20
CA GLN A 31 13.69 11.19 11.02
C GLN A 31 12.54 10.58 11.83
N ALA A 32 11.90 11.33 12.71
CA ALA A 32 10.63 10.87 13.28
C ALA A 32 9.73 10.54 12.08
N ALA A 33 9.60 9.26 11.75
CA ALA A 33 8.78 8.84 10.63
C ALA A 33 7.36 9.19 11.03
N ALA A 34 6.84 10.32 10.53
CA ALA A 34 5.46 10.67 10.76
C ALA A 34 4.62 9.49 10.27
N THR A 35 3.64 9.13 11.09
CA THR A 35 2.73 8.05 10.74
C THR A 35 1.77 8.61 9.69
N PRO A 36 1.44 7.86 8.62
CA PRO A 36 0.41 8.27 7.68
C PRO A 36 -0.86 8.73 8.39
N GLN A 37 -1.37 9.88 7.96
CA GLN A 37 -2.55 10.51 8.52
C GLN A 37 -3.82 9.92 7.92
N TYR A 38 -4.91 9.95 8.68
CA TYR A 38 -6.19 9.35 8.30
C TYR A 38 -7.35 10.30 8.61
N SER A 39 -8.24 10.48 7.63
CA SER A 39 -9.34 11.44 7.70
C SER A 39 -10.47 11.07 8.67
N GLY A 40 -10.52 9.81 9.10
CA GLY A 40 -11.75 9.22 9.60
C GLY A 40 -12.73 8.86 8.47
N LEU A 41 -13.75 8.06 8.80
CA LEU A 41 -14.81 7.73 7.85
C LEU A 41 -15.65 8.97 7.55
N LYS A 42 -15.91 9.22 6.26
CA LYS A 42 -16.87 10.25 5.79
C LYS A 42 -18.13 9.60 5.24
N ASN A 43 -18.00 8.61 4.33
CA ASN A 43 -19.13 7.89 3.69
C ASN A 43 -20.13 8.79 2.93
N GLU A 44 -19.62 9.81 2.27
CA GLU A 44 -20.44 10.81 1.58
C GLU A 44 -20.78 10.37 0.16
N THR A 45 -22.06 10.50 -0.21
CA THR A 45 -22.56 10.13 -1.54
C THR A 45 -22.68 11.38 -2.40
N ILE A 46 -22.08 11.34 -3.58
CA ILE A 46 -22.11 12.38 -4.59
C ILE A 46 -23.19 11.99 -5.58
N SER A 47 -24.27 12.76 -5.62
CA SER A 47 -25.30 12.67 -6.66
C SER A 47 -25.82 14.07 -6.97
N GLN A 48 -25.74 14.47 -8.24
CA GLN A 48 -26.04 15.79 -8.78
C GLN A 48 -25.36 16.90 -7.97
N SER A 49 -24.14 16.63 -7.50
CA SER A 49 -23.42 17.46 -6.54
C SER A 49 -21.90 17.30 -6.71
N MET A 50 -21.16 18.01 -5.87
CA MET A 50 -19.73 17.86 -5.67
C MET A 50 -19.41 17.55 -4.21
N PHE A 51 -18.29 16.88 -3.99
CA PHE A 51 -17.67 16.70 -2.69
C PHE A 51 -16.25 17.26 -2.71
N GLN A 52 -15.96 18.10 -1.72
CA GLN A 52 -14.68 18.78 -1.58
C GLN A 52 -13.82 18.02 -0.59
N VAL A 53 -12.61 17.66 -1.01
CA VAL A 53 -11.62 16.95 -0.20
C VAL A 53 -10.53 17.94 0.19
N ASP A 54 -10.49 18.28 1.47
CA ASP A 54 -9.34 18.87 2.16
C ASP A 54 -8.55 17.71 2.77
N ILE A 55 -7.43 17.35 2.13
CA ILE A 55 -6.72 16.11 2.43
C ILE A 55 -5.87 16.24 3.70
N ASP A 56 -5.25 17.40 3.89
CA ASP A 56 -4.31 17.69 4.98
C ASP A 56 -4.98 18.39 6.17
N GLY A 57 -6.21 18.91 6.00
CA GLY A 57 -7.00 19.56 7.04
C GLY A 57 -6.65 21.03 7.25
N ASN A 58 -5.98 21.67 6.29
CA ASN A 58 -5.52 23.06 6.39
C ASN A 58 -6.60 24.11 6.04
N SER A 59 -7.86 23.68 5.81
CA SER A 59 -9.00 24.50 5.37
C SER A 59 -8.91 25.03 3.93
N VAL A 60 -7.95 24.56 3.14
CA VAL A 60 -7.85 24.77 1.71
C VAL A 60 -8.26 23.48 1.02
N ILE A 61 -9.23 23.56 0.11
CA ILE A 61 -9.67 22.37 -0.62
C ILE A 61 -8.61 21.93 -1.62
N ASP A 62 -8.28 20.64 -1.60
CA ASP A 62 -7.29 20.04 -2.49
C ASP A 62 -7.90 19.46 -3.76
N PHE A 63 -9.02 18.75 -3.63
CA PHE A 63 -9.68 18.04 -4.71
C PHE A 63 -11.19 18.22 -4.67
N ASP A 64 -11.80 18.35 -5.85
CA ASP A 64 -13.25 18.25 -6.01
C ASP A 64 -13.56 16.93 -6.71
N ILE A 65 -14.50 16.17 -6.17
CA ILE A 65 -15.09 15.01 -6.83
C ILE A 65 -16.51 15.39 -7.22
N ILE A 66 -16.78 15.37 -8.52
CA ILE A 66 -17.96 16.00 -9.11
C ILE A 66 -18.70 14.97 -9.95
N GLU A 67 -20.02 14.88 -9.78
CA GLU A 67 -20.86 14.28 -10.81
C GLU A 67 -21.10 15.28 -11.93
N THR A 68 -20.71 14.89 -13.14
CA THR A 68 -20.99 15.63 -14.35
C THR A 68 -22.12 14.98 -15.12
N PHE A 69 -23.07 15.80 -15.56
CA PHE A 69 -24.15 15.39 -16.46
C PHE A 69 -24.35 16.48 -17.51
N ASN A 70 -24.27 16.11 -18.78
CA ASN A 70 -24.60 16.99 -19.89
C ASN A 70 -25.88 16.50 -20.58
N PRO A 71 -27.02 17.20 -20.39
CA PRO A 71 -28.30 16.77 -20.93
C PRO A 71 -28.34 16.77 -22.47
N ASN A 72 -27.51 17.57 -23.14
CA ASN A 72 -27.53 17.70 -24.60
C ASN A 72 -26.98 16.46 -25.31
N ASN A 73 -26.01 15.78 -24.68
CA ASN A 73 -25.31 14.66 -25.29
C ASN A 73 -25.43 13.37 -24.45
N SER A 74 -26.25 13.35 -23.39
CA SER A 74 -26.37 12.24 -22.43
C SER A 74 -25.04 11.79 -21.81
N ASN A 75 -23.99 12.62 -21.88
CA ASN A 75 -22.71 12.34 -21.25
C ASN A 75 -22.89 12.43 -19.74
N GLN A 76 -22.43 11.41 -19.04
CA GLN A 76 -22.48 11.37 -17.58
C GLN A 76 -21.20 10.78 -17.02
N GLY A 77 -20.76 11.23 -15.86
CA GLY A 77 -19.65 10.58 -15.20
C GLY A 77 -19.25 11.25 -13.90
N ILE A 78 -18.44 10.54 -13.13
CA ILE A 78 -17.78 11.09 -11.96
C ILE A 78 -16.36 11.48 -12.34
N ILE A 79 -16.01 12.73 -12.07
CA ILE A 79 -14.67 13.26 -12.32
C ILE A 79 -14.07 13.65 -10.97
N ALA A 80 -12.81 13.30 -10.77
CA ALA A 80 -12.01 13.94 -9.75
C ALA A 80 -11.12 14.98 -10.42
N ILE A 81 -11.21 16.22 -9.94
CA ILE A 81 -10.42 17.35 -10.42
C ILE A 81 -9.69 18.00 -9.25
N ASN A 82 -8.68 18.79 -9.56
CA ASN A 82 -8.11 19.72 -8.60
C ASN A 82 -9.12 20.85 -8.36
N ALA A 83 -9.38 21.17 -7.09
CA ALA A 83 -10.43 22.11 -6.71
C ALA A 83 -10.15 23.58 -7.10
N ASN A 84 -8.88 23.95 -7.31
CA ASN A 84 -8.47 25.34 -7.54
C ASN A 84 -8.16 25.70 -8.99
N GLY A 85 -8.49 24.84 -9.97
CA GLY A 85 -8.34 25.13 -11.40
C GLY A 85 -6.89 25.38 -11.85
N SER A 86 -6.39 24.60 -12.81
CA SER A 86 -5.06 24.77 -13.44
C SER A 86 -3.81 24.81 -12.53
N ASN A 87 -3.95 24.86 -11.20
CA ASN A 87 -2.84 24.82 -10.27
C ASN A 87 -2.31 23.38 -10.23
N PHE A 88 -1.29 23.07 -11.03
CA PHE A 88 -0.75 21.71 -11.23
C PHE A 88 -0.13 21.04 -9.99
N ASN A 89 -0.32 21.61 -8.80
CA ASN A 89 0.22 21.11 -7.55
C ASN A 89 -0.52 19.85 -7.09
N ASN A 90 -1.86 19.88 -7.10
CA ASN A 90 -2.67 18.73 -6.70
C ASN A 90 -3.12 17.93 -7.93
N LEU A 91 -2.61 16.72 -8.04
CA LEU A 91 -2.76 15.86 -9.21
C LEU A 91 -3.21 14.47 -8.80
N ILE A 92 -3.85 13.79 -9.74
CA ILE A 92 -4.34 12.43 -9.57
C ILE A 92 -3.44 11.49 -10.36
N LYS A 93 -3.19 10.30 -9.82
CA LYS A 93 -2.46 9.26 -10.55
C LYS A 93 -3.14 9.00 -11.89
N GLY A 94 -2.37 9.07 -12.96
CA GLY A 94 -2.82 8.77 -14.31
C GLY A 94 -1.75 9.11 -15.34
N GLN A 95 -1.75 8.42 -16.48
CA GLN A 95 -0.92 8.77 -17.63
C GLN A 95 -1.78 9.50 -18.66
N SER A 96 -1.19 10.45 -19.39
CA SER A 96 -1.87 11.09 -20.53
C SER A 96 -2.08 10.06 -21.63
N ALA A 97 -3.33 9.74 -21.96
CA ALA A 97 -3.68 8.88 -23.10
C ALA A 97 -4.86 9.50 -23.87
N GLY A 98 -4.76 9.46 -25.20
CA GLY A 98 -5.44 10.36 -26.14
C GLY A 98 -6.94 10.64 -25.93
N SER A 99 -7.74 9.69 -25.44
CA SER A 99 -9.21 9.78 -25.45
C SER A 99 -9.88 10.15 -24.13
N GLY A 100 -9.12 10.39 -23.06
CA GLY A 100 -9.71 10.70 -21.75
C GLY A 100 -9.01 9.93 -20.65
N ASN A 101 -8.35 10.68 -19.79
CA ASN A 101 -7.45 10.13 -18.80
C ASN A 101 -8.25 9.48 -17.66
N VAL A 102 -8.19 8.16 -17.53
CA VAL A 102 -8.80 7.38 -16.43
C VAL A 102 -7.73 7.08 -15.38
N PRO A 103 -7.97 7.33 -14.08
CA PRO A 103 -7.01 6.99 -13.06
C PRO A 103 -7.05 5.48 -12.79
N PRO A 104 -5.91 4.80 -12.59
CA PRO A 104 -5.92 3.41 -12.20
C PRO A 104 -6.55 3.27 -10.82
N ARG A 105 -7.29 2.18 -10.62
CA ARG A 105 -7.84 1.81 -9.32
C ARG A 105 -6.82 1.00 -8.53
N PHE A 106 -6.30 1.58 -7.44
CA PHE A 106 -5.42 0.87 -6.53
C PHE A 106 -6.21 -0.05 -5.59
N THR A 107 -5.58 -1.15 -5.21
CA THR A 107 -6.00 -2.10 -4.18
C THR A 107 -5.14 -1.94 -2.93
N VAL A 108 -5.65 -2.40 -1.79
CA VAL A 108 -4.97 -2.25 -0.48
C VAL A 108 -3.51 -2.72 -0.56
N GLY A 109 -2.60 -1.87 -0.10
CA GLY A 109 -1.17 -2.19 -0.02
C GLY A 109 -0.37 -1.93 -1.29
N GLN A 110 -0.97 -1.46 -2.38
CA GLN A 110 -0.21 -0.98 -3.54
C GLN A 110 0.42 0.38 -3.26
N GLN A 111 1.64 0.61 -3.73
CA GLN A 111 2.40 1.82 -3.45
C GLN A 111 1.97 3.00 -4.32
N ILE A 112 1.82 4.17 -3.70
CA ILE A 112 1.55 5.47 -4.31
C ILE A 112 2.68 6.41 -3.88
N GLY A 113 3.42 6.99 -4.81
CA GLY A 113 4.59 7.81 -4.48
C GLY A 113 5.32 8.40 -5.68
N PRO A 114 6.57 8.87 -5.51
CA PRO A 114 7.33 9.60 -6.53
C PRO A 114 7.56 8.83 -7.84
N ALA A 115 7.58 7.50 -7.79
CA ALA A 115 7.75 6.66 -8.98
C ALA A 115 6.52 6.63 -9.90
N ASN A 116 5.40 7.22 -9.48
CA ASN A 116 4.16 7.22 -10.20
C ASN A 116 3.98 8.49 -11.05
N SER A 117 3.33 8.38 -12.21
CA SER A 117 2.92 9.54 -13.02
C SER A 117 1.59 10.13 -12.56
N PHE A 118 1.53 11.45 -12.38
CA PHE A 118 0.35 12.20 -11.96
C PHE A 118 -0.05 13.25 -13.01
N ALA A 119 -1.35 13.50 -13.15
CA ALA A 119 -1.89 14.49 -14.08
C ALA A 119 -3.23 15.05 -13.58
N ALA A 120 -3.58 16.25 -14.03
CA ALA A 120 -4.81 16.93 -13.60
C ALA A 120 -6.05 16.29 -14.22
N GLY A 121 -7.16 16.24 -13.47
CA GLY A 121 -8.51 15.92 -13.95
C GLY A 121 -8.68 14.54 -14.59
N LYS A 122 -9.44 13.64 -13.95
CA LYS A 122 -9.61 12.25 -14.41
C LYS A 122 -11.04 11.75 -14.25
N TYR A 123 -11.60 11.14 -15.29
CA TYR A 123 -12.89 10.45 -15.21
C TYR A 123 -12.71 9.15 -14.44
N LEU A 124 -13.37 9.03 -13.29
CA LEU A 124 -13.33 7.83 -12.46
C LEU A 124 -14.23 6.73 -13.05
N ALA A 125 -15.40 7.16 -13.50
CA ALA A 125 -16.39 6.37 -14.21
C ALA A 125 -17.17 7.31 -15.15
N PHE A 126 -17.49 6.86 -16.36
CA PHE A 126 -18.22 7.68 -17.33
C PHE A 126 -19.11 6.83 -18.25
N LYS A 127 -20.07 7.52 -18.86
CA LYS A 127 -20.90 7.11 -20.00
C LYS A 127 -20.82 8.23 -21.04
N ASP A 128 -20.38 7.91 -22.25
CA ASP A 128 -20.34 8.85 -23.36
C ASP A 128 -21.67 8.90 -24.14
N PHE A 129 -21.72 9.79 -25.13
CA PHE A 129 -22.89 10.06 -25.96
C PHE A 129 -23.26 8.89 -26.88
N ASN A 130 -22.31 7.99 -27.15
CA ASN A 130 -22.54 6.75 -27.87
C ASN A 130 -23.01 5.62 -26.93
N SER A 131 -23.31 5.96 -25.67
CA SER A 131 -23.63 5.01 -24.59
C SER A 131 -22.50 4.05 -24.22
N SER A 132 -21.26 4.33 -24.63
CA SER A 132 -20.10 3.59 -24.16
C SER A 132 -19.79 3.98 -22.73
N THR A 133 -19.62 3.00 -21.85
CA THR A 133 -19.22 3.23 -20.47
C THR A 133 -17.77 2.86 -20.26
N GLY A 134 -17.10 3.53 -19.32
CA GLY A 134 -15.71 3.27 -19.01
C GLY A 134 -15.29 3.85 -17.68
N GLY A 135 -14.02 3.65 -17.34
CA GLY A 135 -13.44 4.07 -16.07
C GLY A 135 -13.20 2.90 -15.12
N GLU A 136 -12.05 2.92 -14.43
CA GLU A 136 -11.63 1.84 -13.51
C GLU A 136 -12.50 1.75 -12.24
N PHE A 137 -13.32 2.77 -11.98
CA PHE A 137 -14.23 2.84 -10.83
C PHE A 137 -15.69 2.56 -11.19
N LEU A 138 -16.04 2.28 -12.46
CA LEU A 138 -17.42 2.00 -12.87
C LEU A 138 -17.96 0.73 -12.15
N GLY A 139 -18.89 0.91 -11.20
CA GLY A 139 -19.41 -0.18 -10.37
C GLY A 139 -18.36 -0.83 -9.48
N GLN A 140 -17.26 -0.14 -9.22
CA GLN A 140 -16.09 -0.67 -8.53
C GLN A 140 -15.70 0.22 -7.35
N ARG A 141 -15.12 -0.40 -6.32
CA ARG A 141 -14.55 0.27 -5.15
C ARG A 141 -13.04 0.07 -5.11
N GLY A 142 -12.32 1.11 -4.71
CA GLY A 142 -10.86 1.06 -4.52
C GLY A 142 -10.26 2.42 -4.18
N PHE A 143 -8.96 2.55 -4.36
CA PHE A 143 -8.22 3.75 -3.96
C PHE A 143 -7.72 4.54 -5.17
N LEU A 144 -7.96 5.84 -5.15
CA LEU A 144 -7.35 6.81 -6.05
C LEU A 144 -6.00 7.21 -5.46
N GLY A 145 -4.94 7.22 -6.26
CA GLY A 145 -3.67 7.80 -5.82
C GLY A 145 -3.64 9.29 -6.12
N VAL A 146 -3.19 10.09 -5.15
CA VAL A 146 -3.08 11.55 -5.30
C VAL A 146 -1.71 12.06 -4.90
N ARG A 147 -1.32 13.17 -5.51
CA ARG A 147 -0.16 13.98 -5.15
C ARG A 147 -0.66 15.38 -4.86
N PHE A 148 -0.18 16.01 -3.80
CA PHE A 148 -0.55 17.36 -3.39
C PHE A 148 0.64 18.03 -2.71
N LYS A 149 0.50 19.28 -2.26
CA LYS A 149 1.56 20.00 -1.57
C LYS A 149 1.17 20.45 -0.18
N ILE A 150 2.11 20.33 0.77
CA ILE A 150 2.08 20.96 2.09
C ILE A 150 3.35 21.81 2.18
N ASP A 151 3.22 23.11 2.44
CA ASP A 151 4.36 24.05 2.51
C ASP A 151 5.35 23.90 1.34
N ASP A 152 4.84 23.87 0.12
CA ASP A 152 5.56 23.66 -1.15
C ASP A 152 6.22 22.28 -1.40
N ASN A 153 6.23 21.41 -0.40
CA ASN A 153 6.75 20.04 -0.53
C ASN A 153 5.71 19.11 -1.14
N GLU A 154 6.13 18.12 -1.92
CA GLU A 154 5.20 17.13 -2.49
C GLU A 154 4.87 16.03 -1.48
N HIS A 155 3.59 15.72 -1.35
CA HIS A 155 3.07 14.64 -0.50
C HIS A 155 2.18 13.71 -1.32
N TYR A 156 2.00 12.50 -0.81
CA TYR A 156 1.25 11.44 -1.48
C TYR A 156 0.13 10.94 -0.58
N GLY A 157 -1.00 10.65 -1.20
CA GLY A 157 -2.17 10.17 -0.49
C GLY A 157 -3.03 9.24 -1.31
N TRP A 158 -4.11 8.81 -0.68
CA TRP A 158 -5.14 8.02 -1.32
C TRP A 158 -6.52 8.52 -0.92
N ILE A 159 -7.48 8.39 -1.85
CA ILE A 159 -8.91 8.62 -1.61
C ILE A 159 -9.64 7.31 -1.90
N HIS A 160 -10.40 6.82 -0.93
CA HIS A 160 -11.20 5.61 -1.08
C HIS A 160 -12.55 5.96 -1.70
N PHE A 161 -12.79 5.43 -2.88
CA PHE A 161 -13.92 5.79 -3.70
C PHE A 161 -14.65 4.55 -4.22
N GLU A 162 -15.98 4.68 -4.32
CA GLU A 162 -16.87 3.72 -4.94
C GLU A 162 -17.66 4.42 -6.04
N GLY A 163 -17.56 3.94 -7.28
CA GLY A 163 -18.35 4.46 -8.39
C GLY A 163 -19.62 3.64 -8.61
N GLY A 164 -20.71 4.32 -8.96
CA GLY A 164 -21.94 3.68 -9.39
C GLY A 164 -21.82 2.98 -10.75
N ASN A 165 -22.72 2.04 -11.01
CA ASN A 165 -23.01 1.53 -12.34
C ASN A 165 -24.54 1.43 -12.51
N PRO A 166 -25.19 2.34 -13.26
CA PRO A 166 -24.60 3.37 -14.14
C PRO A 166 -23.82 4.46 -13.38
N PRO A 167 -22.93 5.23 -14.04
CA PRO A 167 -22.06 6.23 -13.39
C PRO A 167 -22.81 7.51 -13.01
N THR A 168 -23.95 7.36 -12.33
CA THR A 168 -24.89 8.42 -11.91
C THR A 168 -24.68 8.86 -10.45
N TYR A 169 -23.70 8.26 -9.79
CA TYR A 169 -23.31 8.63 -8.43
C TYR A 169 -21.90 8.13 -8.16
N GLY A 170 -21.29 8.70 -7.12
CA GLY A 170 -20.07 8.21 -6.52
C GLY A 170 -20.18 8.26 -5.00
N LYS A 171 -19.32 7.55 -4.29
CA LYS A 171 -19.20 7.66 -2.83
C LYS A 171 -17.75 7.80 -2.41
N VAL A 172 -17.48 8.84 -1.63
CA VAL A 172 -16.19 9.07 -0.98
C VAL A 172 -16.27 8.51 0.44
N ILE A 173 -15.46 7.50 0.71
CA ILE A 173 -15.56 6.72 1.94
C ILE A 173 -14.66 7.33 3.02
N ASP A 174 -13.38 7.53 2.69
CA ASP A 174 -12.34 8.09 3.53
C ASP A 174 -11.09 8.42 2.69
N TRP A 175 -10.08 9.02 3.31
CA TRP A 175 -8.77 9.27 2.72
C TRP A 175 -7.65 9.18 3.77
N GLY A 176 -6.43 9.11 3.27
CA GLY A 176 -5.22 9.18 4.09
C GLY A 176 -4.02 9.65 3.27
N TYR A 177 -3.00 10.17 3.96
CA TYR A 177 -1.82 10.72 3.32
C TYR A 177 -0.56 10.52 4.13
N GLU A 178 0.59 10.63 3.47
CA GLU A 178 1.91 10.61 4.09
C GLU A 178 2.37 12.05 4.39
N ASP A 179 2.58 12.32 5.67
CA ASP A 179 2.96 13.64 6.18
C ASP A 179 4.45 13.92 6.00
N GLN A 180 5.27 12.89 5.75
CA GLN A 180 6.65 13.10 5.33
C GLN A 180 6.73 13.50 3.85
N PRO A 181 7.38 14.64 3.53
CA PRO A 181 7.65 15.04 2.15
C PRO A 181 8.26 13.92 1.31
N ASN A 182 7.85 13.86 0.05
CA ASN A 182 8.39 12.97 -0.98
C ASN A 182 8.36 11.46 -0.61
N THR A 183 7.57 11.08 0.38
CA THR A 183 7.55 9.71 0.90
C THR A 183 6.33 8.97 0.36
N ALA A 184 6.56 7.75 -0.14
CA ALA A 184 5.49 6.94 -0.71
C ALA A 184 4.57 6.37 0.38
N ILE A 185 3.28 6.27 0.08
CA ILE A 185 2.26 5.67 0.94
C ILE A 185 1.71 4.38 0.31
N LEU A 186 1.32 3.43 1.15
CA LEU A 186 0.55 2.26 0.69
C LEU A 186 -0.93 2.63 0.62
N ALA A 187 -1.59 2.30 -0.48
CA ALA A 187 -3.02 2.51 -0.67
C ALA A 187 -3.82 1.91 0.50
N GLY A 188 -4.61 2.77 1.15
CA GLY A 188 -5.41 2.44 2.31
C GLY A 188 -4.69 2.53 3.67
N ALA A 189 -3.37 2.71 3.71
CA ALA A 189 -2.65 2.88 4.97
C ALA A 189 -2.98 4.23 5.65
N PRO A 190 -3.04 4.30 6.99
CA PRO A 190 -2.74 3.23 7.94
C PRO A 190 -3.94 2.30 8.21
N LYS A 191 -5.14 2.68 7.74
CA LYS A 191 -6.42 2.06 8.10
C LYS A 191 -6.59 0.65 7.57
N TYR A 192 -6.35 0.45 6.28
CA TYR A 192 -6.50 -0.79 5.54
C TYR A 192 -5.14 -1.43 5.40
N LYS A 193 -4.96 -2.58 6.06
CA LYS A 193 -3.73 -3.37 5.96
C LYS A 193 -3.99 -4.59 5.10
N LYS A 194 -3.09 -4.84 4.15
CA LYS A 194 -3.10 -6.10 3.41
C LYS A 194 -2.65 -7.18 4.38
N THR A 195 -3.56 -8.06 4.79
CA THR A 195 -3.19 -9.25 5.55
C THR A 195 -2.47 -10.20 4.62
N THR A 196 -1.14 -10.15 4.58
CA THR A 196 -0.37 -11.28 4.07
C THR A 196 -0.53 -12.39 5.08
N ALA A 197 -1.12 -13.51 4.68
CA ALA A 197 -1.05 -14.73 5.48
C ALA A 197 0.44 -15.01 5.72
N THR A 198 0.89 -14.80 6.94
CA THR A 198 2.18 -15.29 7.38
C THR A 198 2.07 -16.81 7.27
N VAL A 199 2.67 -17.41 6.24
CA VAL A 199 3.02 -18.82 6.34
C VAL A 199 3.90 -18.89 7.59
N PRO A 200 3.52 -19.63 8.64
CA PRO A 200 4.37 -19.76 9.80
C PRO A 200 5.65 -20.47 9.33
N THR A 201 6.69 -19.69 9.05
CA THR A 201 8.03 -20.23 8.90
C THR A 201 8.43 -20.68 10.29
N LEU A 202 8.74 -21.97 10.44
CA LEU A 202 9.35 -22.46 11.66
C LEU A 202 10.57 -21.57 11.95
N ASN A 203 10.58 -20.91 13.10
CA ASN A 203 11.76 -20.19 13.55
C ASN A 203 12.93 -21.17 13.74
N GLU A 204 14.13 -20.66 13.97
CA GLU A 204 15.33 -21.51 14.14
C GLU A 204 15.11 -22.63 15.17
N TRP A 205 14.41 -22.32 16.28
CA TRP A 205 14.02 -23.31 17.29
C TRP A 205 13.03 -24.36 16.76
N GLY A 206 12.05 -23.96 15.96
CA GLY A 206 11.09 -24.86 15.32
C GLY A 206 11.77 -25.80 14.32
N ILE A 207 12.78 -25.32 13.59
CA ILE A 207 13.59 -26.15 12.70
C ILE A 207 14.46 -27.13 13.52
N LEU A 208 15.07 -26.68 14.62
CA LEU A 208 15.89 -27.52 15.49
C LEU A 208 15.07 -28.63 16.17
N ILE A 209 13.87 -28.31 16.65
CA ILE A 209 12.94 -29.29 17.22
C ILE A 209 12.54 -30.32 16.17
N LEU A 210 12.24 -29.87 14.94
CA LEU A 210 11.90 -30.77 13.84
C LEU A 210 13.08 -31.69 13.48
N MET A 211 14.31 -31.14 13.40
CA MET A 211 15.51 -31.93 13.16
C MET A 211 15.74 -32.97 14.26
N ALA A 212 15.54 -32.60 15.53
CA ALA A 212 15.67 -33.53 16.65
C ALA A 212 14.66 -34.68 16.56
N LEU A 213 13.39 -34.40 16.25
CA LEU A 213 12.34 -35.41 16.10
C LEU A 213 12.63 -36.37 14.94
N ILE A 214 13.12 -35.86 13.80
CA ILE A 214 13.52 -36.68 12.65
C ILE A 214 14.70 -37.59 13.01
N LEU A 215 15.71 -37.03 13.69
CA LEU A 215 16.90 -37.78 14.10
C LEU A 215 16.54 -38.88 15.11
N GLU A 216 15.66 -38.56 16.05
CA GLU A 216 15.19 -39.48 17.08
C GLU A 216 14.39 -40.65 16.48
N GLU A 217 13.49 -40.37 15.53
CA GLU A 217 12.74 -41.42 14.84
C GLU A 217 13.64 -42.27 13.94
N GLY A 218 14.66 -41.68 13.31
CA GLY A 218 15.70 -42.40 12.57
C GLY A 218 16.46 -43.39 13.46
N LEU A 219 16.88 -42.96 14.65
CA LEU A 219 17.55 -43.81 15.64
C LEU A 219 16.65 -44.94 16.16
N ARG A 220 15.37 -44.66 16.44
CA ARG A 220 14.39 -45.68 16.87
C ARG A 220 14.16 -46.75 15.79
N ARG A 221 14.12 -46.37 14.51
CA ARG A 221 13.98 -47.31 13.39
C ARG A 221 15.21 -48.19 13.20
N MET A 222 16.41 -47.66 13.40
CA MET A 222 17.66 -48.43 13.30
C MET A 222 17.79 -49.48 14.41
N LYS A 223 17.40 -49.17 15.65
CA LYS A 223 17.37 -50.15 16.74
C LYS A 223 16.41 -51.31 16.42
N ARG A 224 15.19 -51.00 15.98
CA ARG A 224 14.20 -52.02 15.56
C ARG A 224 14.70 -52.94 14.44
N LYS A 225 15.54 -52.45 13.51
CA LYS A 225 16.14 -53.28 12.46
C LYS A 225 17.28 -54.18 12.97
N LYS A 226 18.09 -53.72 13.92
CA LYS A 226 19.14 -54.56 14.54
C LYS A 226 18.55 -55.72 15.33
N ASP A 227 17.45 -55.48 16.03
CA ASP A 227 16.77 -56.51 16.82
C ASP A 227 16.04 -57.55 15.95
N GLN A 228 15.93 -57.31 14.64
CA GLN A 228 15.34 -58.21 13.66
C GLN A 228 16.37 -58.98 12.80
N VAL A 229 17.68 -58.82 13.04
CA VAL A 229 18.70 -59.63 12.36
C VAL A 229 18.81 -60.98 13.10
N PRO A 230 18.42 -62.12 12.51
CA PRO A 230 18.65 -63.42 13.13
C PRO A 230 20.16 -63.69 13.18
N GLN A 231 20.67 -64.15 14.32
CA GLN A 231 22.02 -64.70 14.42
C GLN A 231 22.09 -65.92 13.49
N LEU A 232 22.73 -65.76 12.32
CA LEU A 232 23.13 -66.89 11.50
C LEU A 232 24.32 -67.55 12.21
N SER A 233 24.13 -68.82 12.55
CA SER A 233 25.09 -69.75 13.16
C SER A 233 26.44 -69.79 12.46
#